data_AF-A0A6A6YKP1-F1
#
_entry.id   AF-A0A6A6YKP1-F1
#
_cell.length_a   1.000
_cell.length_b   1.000
_cell.length_c   1.000
_cell.angle_alpha   90.00
_cell.angle_beta   90.00
_cell.angle_gamma   90.00
#
_symmetry.space_group_name_H-M   'P 1'
#
loop_
_entity.id
_entity.type
_entity.pdbx_description
1 polymer ?
#
loop_
_entity_poly.entity_id
_entity_poly.type
_entity_poly.pdbx_seq_one_letter_code
_entity_poly.pdbx_strand_id
1 'polypeptide(L)'
;MGADLAILGRCVKPEYTRNMTQTAENSTIQGQDNFDPMRLHKLCFSLSLGNFGEYVENLQLDITQMNFKACFSSVERHKPHDFSVAFKDIQKLQLIRQKLLRVSNILHSLSEIARRLQGYCQHLQSTTGEQMRTGHSQDFEICKSRIEVYSRRVEMALTFSTEIESLLSKILDFRHDEVLLKTSTAMQANLDVLKRIAFVNGEENRNLSKISTQNRADSHTLKALTTIATMYLPASLIATLFSSNLVQIQSQILKDSKARFAVSSEFWIYILVTVLLTAVTLGLVVLLQKPWRRFLSPSRIP
;
A
#
# COMPACT_ATOMS: atom_id res chain seq x y z
N MET A 1 -34.66 -9.50 -12.73
CA MET A 1 -34.61 -10.73 -13.55
C MET A 1 -35.22 -10.53 -14.94
N GLY A 2 -35.05 -9.34 -15.56
CA GLY A 2 -35.72 -8.96 -16.83
C GLY A 2 -34.80 -8.37 -17.90
N ALA A 3 -33.48 -8.36 -17.68
CA ALA A 3 -32.52 -7.78 -18.63
C ALA A 3 -31.77 -8.83 -19.50
N ASP A 4 -31.78 -10.10 -19.09
CA ASP A 4 -31.03 -11.18 -19.78
C ASP A 4 -31.73 -11.71 -21.04
N LEU A 5 -33.04 -11.49 -21.20
CA LEU A 5 -33.79 -11.95 -22.39
C LEU A 5 -33.62 -11.02 -23.60
N ALA A 6 -33.12 -9.79 -23.41
CA ALA A 6 -32.91 -8.83 -24.50
C ALA A 6 -31.62 -9.08 -25.30
N ILE A 7 -30.71 -9.93 -24.82
CA ILE A 7 -29.43 -10.22 -25.50
C ILE A 7 -29.58 -11.35 -26.53
N LEU A 8 -30.60 -12.21 -26.40
CA LEU A 8 -30.93 -13.25 -27.39
C LEU A 8 -31.50 -12.69 -28.71
N GLY A 9 -31.95 -11.42 -28.72
CA GLY A 9 -32.51 -10.78 -29.92
C GLY A 9 -31.51 -10.07 -30.83
N ARG A 10 -30.22 -10.00 -30.46
CA ARG A 10 -29.22 -9.16 -31.15
C ARG A 10 -28.17 -9.92 -31.98
N CYS A 11 -28.23 -11.25 -32.04
CA CYS A 11 -27.32 -12.09 -32.83
C CYS A 11 -28.10 -12.93 -33.86
N VAL A 12 -28.83 -12.27 -34.76
CA VAL A 12 -29.36 -12.94 -35.96
C VAL A 12 -28.82 -12.18 -37.16
N LYS A 13 -27.82 -12.74 -37.84
CA LYS A 13 -27.38 -12.24 -39.15
C LYS A 13 -28.46 -12.56 -40.21
N PRO A 14 -28.73 -11.64 -41.15
CA PRO A 14 -29.76 -11.79 -42.19
C PRO A 14 -29.45 -12.84 -43.26
N GLU A 15 -28.26 -13.47 -43.24
CA GLU A 15 -27.94 -14.57 -44.16
C GLU A 15 -28.56 -15.91 -43.72
N TYR A 16 -28.82 -16.10 -42.42
CA TYR A 16 -29.43 -17.34 -41.92
C TYR A 16 -30.95 -17.37 -42.11
N THR A 17 -31.60 -16.20 -42.08
CA THR A 17 -33.02 -16.06 -42.38
C THR A 17 -33.34 -16.38 -43.85
N ARG A 18 -32.40 -16.14 -44.76
CA ARG A 18 -32.57 -16.40 -46.21
C ARG A 18 -32.61 -17.89 -46.55
N ASN A 19 -31.76 -18.68 -45.90
CA ASN A 19 -31.74 -20.14 -46.09
C ASN A 19 -32.94 -20.82 -45.39
N MET A 20 -33.47 -20.20 -44.33
CA MET A 20 -34.68 -20.65 -43.64
C MET A 20 -35.98 -20.32 -44.39
N THR A 21 -36.07 -19.16 -45.05
CA THR A 21 -37.22 -18.87 -45.94
C THR A 21 -37.25 -19.81 -47.13
N GLN A 22 -36.09 -20.20 -47.66
CA GLN A 22 -36.01 -21.11 -48.81
C GLN A 22 -36.37 -22.57 -48.47
N THR A 23 -36.07 -23.03 -47.24
CA THR A 23 -36.50 -24.35 -46.75
C THR A 23 -37.96 -24.37 -46.30
N ALA A 24 -38.49 -23.26 -45.79
CA ALA A 24 -39.92 -23.09 -45.49
C ALA A 24 -40.78 -22.96 -46.77
N GLU A 25 -40.34 -22.21 -47.78
CA GLU A 25 -41.06 -22.11 -49.08
C GLU A 25 -41.06 -23.45 -49.83
N ASN A 26 -39.95 -24.17 -49.85
CA ASN A 26 -39.87 -25.48 -50.50
C ASN A 26 -40.72 -26.57 -49.81
N SER A 27 -41.12 -26.37 -48.55
CA SER A 27 -42.03 -27.27 -47.82
C SER A 27 -43.50 -26.85 -47.86
N THR A 28 -43.81 -25.67 -48.42
CA THR A 28 -45.18 -25.13 -48.51
C THR A 28 -45.89 -25.48 -49.83
N ILE A 29 -45.15 -25.92 -50.86
CA ILE A 29 -45.72 -26.17 -52.21
C ILE A 29 -46.22 -27.63 -52.40
N GLN A 30 -45.95 -28.55 -51.46
CA GLN A 30 -46.42 -29.94 -51.57
C GLN A 30 -47.35 -30.33 -50.40
N GLY A 31 -48.64 -30.09 -50.63
CA GLY A 31 -49.72 -31.04 -50.34
C GLY A 31 -50.01 -31.43 -48.89
N GLN A 32 -51.17 -30.97 -48.42
CA GLN A 32 -52.02 -31.58 -47.40
C GLN A 32 -51.59 -31.35 -45.94
N ASP A 33 -52.21 -30.34 -45.33
CA ASP A 33 -52.11 -29.95 -43.93
C ASP A 33 -52.62 -31.06 -42.99
N ASN A 34 -51.75 -32.03 -42.69
CA ASN A 34 -51.81 -32.78 -41.46
C ASN A 34 -50.78 -32.14 -40.52
N PHE A 35 -51.27 -31.25 -39.63
CA PHE A 35 -50.44 -30.50 -38.69
C PHE A 35 -49.88 -31.48 -37.65
N ASP A 36 -48.74 -32.10 -37.93
CA ASP A 36 -48.03 -32.93 -36.96
C ASP A 36 -47.46 -32.01 -35.86
N PRO A 37 -47.98 -32.05 -34.61
CA PRO A 37 -47.47 -31.21 -33.52
C PRO A 37 -45.97 -31.44 -33.28
N MET A 38 -45.41 -32.58 -33.71
CA MET A 38 -44.00 -32.89 -33.60
C MET A 38 -43.10 -32.00 -34.48
N ARG A 39 -43.60 -31.48 -35.61
CA ARG A 39 -42.83 -30.55 -36.47
C ARG A 39 -42.50 -29.25 -35.74
N LEU A 40 -43.43 -28.72 -34.95
CA LEU A 40 -43.20 -27.51 -34.14
C LEU A 40 -42.15 -27.76 -33.05
N HIS A 41 -42.23 -28.89 -32.36
CA HIS A 41 -41.24 -29.26 -31.35
C HIS A 41 -39.83 -29.36 -31.94
N LYS A 42 -39.69 -29.93 -33.15
CA LYS A 42 -38.42 -29.98 -33.86
C LYS A 42 -37.89 -28.61 -34.25
N LEU A 43 -38.74 -27.74 -34.80
CA LEU A 43 -38.33 -26.39 -35.21
C LEU A 43 -37.89 -25.56 -34.00
N CYS A 44 -38.64 -25.62 -32.89
CA CYS A 44 -38.26 -24.95 -31.65
C CYS A 44 -36.90 -25.46 -31.11
N PHE A 45 -36.65 -26.78 -31.19
CA PHE A 45 -35.39 -27.36 -30.78
C PHE A 45 -34.23 -26.91 -31.67
N SER A 46 -34.40 -26.97 -32.99
CA SER A 46 -33.33 -26.62 -33.94
C SER A 46 -32.96 -25.14 -33.87
N LEU A 47 -33.94 -24.26 -33.69
CA LEU A 47 -33.75 -22.82 -33.47
C LEU A 47 -33.02 -22.53 -32.17
N SER A 48 -33.47 -23.15 -31.07
CA SER A 48 -32.83 -22.99 -29.76
C SER A 48 -31.37 -23.43 -29.81
N LEU A 49 -31.09 -24.53 -30.50
CA LEU A 49 -29.75 -25.12 -30.61
C LEU A 49 -28.84 -24.38 -31.61
N GLY A 50 -29.41 -23.65 -32.58
CA GLY A 50 -28.68 -22.80 -33.52
C GLY A 50 -27.84 -21.73 -32.83
N ASN A 51 -28.43 -21.05 -31.85
CA ASN A 51 -27.80 -19.91 -31.19
C ASN A 51 -26.70 -20.30 -30.19
N PHE A 52 -26.71 -21.53 -29.67
CA PHE A 52 -25.71 -21.99 -28.69
C PHE A 52 -24.33 -22.18 -29.31
N GLY A 53 -24.23 -22.48 -30.60
CA GLY A 53 -22.94 -22.70 -31.26
C GLY A 53 -22.02 -21.47 -31.18
N GLU A 54 -22.51 -20.33 -31.67
CA GLU A 54 -21.77 -19.06 -31.67
C GLU A 54 -21.54 -18.55 -30.24
N TYR A 55 -22.50 -18.74 -29.34
CA TYR A 55 -22.34 -18.34 -27.94
C TYR A 55 -21.24 -19.14 -27.23
N VAL A 56 -21.19 -20.47 -27.40
CA VAL A 56 -20.14 -21.32 -26.83
C VAL A 56 -18.78 -20.98 -27.44
N GLU A 57 -18.72 -20.71 -28.74
CA GLU A 57 -17.50 -20.29 -29.42
C GLU A 57 -16.96 -18.95 -28.88
N ASN A 58 -17.83 -17.95 -28.68
CA ASN A 58 -17.44 -16.68 -28.07
C ASN A 58 -16.89 -16.86 -26.64
N LEU A 59 -17.53 -17.69 -25.82
CA LEU A 59 -17.02 -17.99 -24.47
C LEU A 59 -15.67 -18.71 -24.51
N GLN A 60 -15.43 -19.58 -25.50
CA GLN A 60 -14.15 -20.24 -25.69
C GLN A 60 -13.06 -19.25 -26.10
N LEU A 61 -13.36 -18.32 -27.01
CA LEU A 61 -12.42 -17.25 -27.41
C LEU A 61 -12.02 -16.39 -26.21
N ASP A 62 -12.97 -16.01 -25.35
CA ASP A 62 -12.69 -15.25 -24.13
C ASP A 62 -11.72 -16.02 -23.21
N ILE A 63 -11.91 -17.33 -23.03
CA ILE A 63 -11.01 -18.18 -22.23
C ILE A 63 -9.63 -18.27 -22.86
N THR A 64 -9.56 -18.46 -24.18
CA THR A 64 -8.30 -18.51 -24.91
C THR A 64 -7.54 -17.20 -24.77
N GLN A 65 -8.23 -16.05 -24.84
CA GLN A 65 -7.61 -14.75 -24.60
C GLN A 65 -7.06 -14.62 -23.17
N MET A 66 -7.78 -15.13 -22.16
CA MET A 66 -7.30 -15.18 -20.78
C MET A 66 -6.07 -16.09 -20.63
N ASN A 67 -6.06 -17.24 -21.31
CA ASN A 67 -4.91 -18.14 -21.32
C ASN A 67 -3.68 -17.47 -21.94
N PHE A 68 -3.84 -16.81 -23.09
CA PHE A 68 -2.76 -16.02 -23.70
C PHE A 68 -2.21 -14.99 -22.72
N LYS A 69 -3.09 -14.25 -22.04
CA LYS A 69 -2.65 -13.29 -21.03
C LYS A 69 -1.86 -13.94 -19.89
N ALA A 70 -2.28 -15.11 -19.41
CA ALA A 70 -1.61 -15.84 -18.34
C ALA A 70 -0.24 -16.40 -18.76
N CYS A 71 -0.15 -17.04 -19.92
CA CYS A 71 1.08 -17.66 -20.42
C CYS A 71 2.16 -16.64 -20.83
N PHE A 72 1.76 -15.48 -21.35
CA PHE A 72 2.68 -14.47 -21.88
C PHE A 72 3.01 -13.35 -20.88
N SER A 73 2.51 -13.40 -19.65
CA SER A 73 2.91 -12.50 -18.57
C SER A 73 4.34 -12.82 -18.12
N SER A 74 5.25 -11.84 -18.10
CA SER A 74 6.56 -12.05 -17.46
C SER A 74 6.39 -12.10 -15.95
N VAL A 75 6.90 -13.19 -15.37
CA VAL A 75 6.87 -13.42 -13.92
C VAL A 75 8.11 -12.82 -13.25
N GLU A 76 9.24 -12.73 -13.96
CA GLU A 76 10.54 -12.36 -13.37
C GLU A 76 10.99 -10.92 -13.65
N ARG A 77 10.59 -10.32 -14.77
CA ARG A 77 11.06 -8.98 -15.17
C ARG A 77 9.93 -8.14 -15.71
N HIS A 78 9.53 -7.13 -14.94
CA HIS A 78 8.53 -6.16 -15.35
C HIS A 78 9.00 -5.42 -16.61
N LYS A 79 8.53 -5.82 -17.79
CA LYS A 79 8.75 -5.08 -19.04
C LYS A 79 7.69 -3.98 -19.15
N PRO A 80 7.99 -2.82 -19.76
CA PRO A 80 7.05 -1.71 -19.88
C PRO A 80 5.82 -2.01 -20.78
N HIS A 81 5.85 -3.07 -21.58
CA HIS A 81 4.75 -3.50 -22.47
C HIS A 81 4.24 -4.91 -22.15
N ASP A 82 4.34 -5.33 -20.89
CA ASP A 82 3.95 -6.66 -20.48
C ASP A 82 2.47 -6.78 -20.11
N PHE A 83 1.93 -8.00 -20.21
CA PHE A 83 0.58 -8.28 -19.75
C PHE A 83 0.52 -8.22 -18.23
N SER A 84 -0.15 -7.20 -17.69
CA SER A 84 -0.38 -7.11 -16.24
C SER A 84 -1.46 -8.10 -15.80
N VAL A 85 -1.05 -9.23 -15.23
CA VAL A 85 -1.93 -10.16 -14.52
C VAL A 85 -2.31 -9.56 -13.18
N ALA A 86 -3.62 -9.43 -12.94
CA ALA A 86 -4.19 -8.89 -11.71
C ALA A 86 -5.33 -9.77 -11.20
N PHE A 87 -5.73 -9.57 -9.95
CA PHE A 87 -6.87 -10.28 -9.35
C PHE A 87 -8.18 -10.10 -10.15
N LYS A 88 -8.33 -8.97 -10.85
CA LYS A 88 -9.45 -8.73 -11.78
C LYS A 88 -9.56 -9.79 -12.89
N ASP A 89 -8.44 -10.38 -13.31
CA ASP A 89 -8.43 -11.43 -14.32
C ASP A 89 -9.04 -12.73 -13.76
N ILE A 90 -8.71 -13.10 -12.53
CA ILE A 90 -9.34 -14.23 -11.84
C ILE A 90 -10.86 -14.02 -11.71
N GLN A 91 -11.29 -12.79 -11.36
CA GLN A 91 -12.72 -12.46 -11.28
C GLN A 91 -13.44 -12.60 -12.64
N LYS A 92 -12.81 -12.13 -13.72
CA LYS A 92 -13.35 -12.29 -15.08
C LYS A 92 -13.43 -13.75 -15.49
N LEU A 93 -12.40 -14.54 -15.21
CA LEU A 93 -12.37 -15.96 -15.48
C LEU A 93 -13.50 -16.68 -14.74
N GLN A 94 -13.70 -16.33 -13.47
CA GLN A 94 -14.78 -16.89 -12.66
C GLN A 94 -16.18 -16.53 -13.21
N LEU A 95 -16.35 -15.31 -13.73
CA LEU A 95 -17.59 -14.92 -14.40
C LEU A 95 -17.85 -15.76 -15.66
N ILE A 96 -16.82 -16.01 -16.47
CA ILE A 96 -16.94 -16.87 -17.66
C ILE A 96 -17.25 -18.31 -17.25
N ARG A 97 -16.59 -18.83 -16.20
CA ARG A 97 -16.86 -20.16 -15.64
C ARG A 97 -18.31 -20.30 -15.18
N GLN A 98 -18.87 -19.30 -14.50
CA GLN A 98 -20.29 -19.30 -14.13
C GLN A 98 -21.22 -19.33 -15.35
N LYS A 99 -20.89 -18.58 -16.41
CA LYS A 99 -21.64 -18.63 -17.68
C LYS A 99 -21.56 -20.01 -18.32
N LEU A 100 -20.40 -20.65 -18.34
CA LEU A 100 -20.23 -22.01 -18.86
C LEU A 100 -21.03 -23.04 -18.06
N LEU A 101 -21.03 -22.96 -16.73
CA LEU A 101 -21.87 -23.83 -15.88
C LEU A 101 -23.36 -23.66 -16.20
N ARG A 102 -23.80 -22.42 -16.41
CA ARG A 102 -25.19 -22.13 -16.80
C ARG A 102 -25.53 -22.76 -18.15
N VAL A 103 -24.64 -22.67 -19.14
CA VAL A 103 -24.82 -23.30 -20.46
C VAL A 103 -24.85 -24.83 -20.33
N SER A 104 -23.94 -25.42 -19.55
CA SER A 104 -23.90 -26.86 -19.30
C SER A 104 -25.25 -27.36 -18.77
N ASN A 105 -25.81 -26.68 -17.77
CA ASN A 105 -27.12 -27.03 -17.20
C ASN A 105 -28.26 -26.92 -18.22
N ILE A 106 -28.23 -25.88 -19.07
CA ILE A 106 -29.23 -25.70 -20.14
C ILE A 106 -29.11 -26.81 -21.19
N LEU A 107 -27.89 -27.13 -21.63
CA LEU A 107 -27.63 -28.20 -22.59
C LEU A 107 -28.04 -29.57 -22.04
N HIS A 108 -27.80 -29.84 -20.75
CA HIS A 108 -28.26 -31.05 -20.09
C HIS A 108 -29.80 -31.14 -20.06
N SER A 109 -30.47 -30.02 -19.80
CA SER A 109 -31.94 -29.95 -19.84
C SER A 109 -32.48 -30.14 -21.26
N LEU A 110 -31.84 -29.56 -22.27
CA LEU A 110 -32.18 -29.79 -23.67
C LEU A 110 -31.95 -31.24 -24.09
N SER A 111 -30.89 -31.88 -23.62
CA SER A 111 -30.64 -33.31 -23.86
C SER A 111 -31.76 -34.18 -23.28
N GLU A 112 -32.16 -33.91 -22.04
CA GLU A 112 -33.23 -34.66 -21.37
C GLU A 112 -34.59 -34.46 -22.05
N ILE A 113 -34.91 -33.24 -22.48
CA ILE A 113 -36.15 -32.97 -23.23
C ILE A 113 -36.12 -33.67 -24.60
N ALA A 114 -34.99 -33.63 -25.31
CA ALA A 114 -34.83 -34.33 -26.59
C ALA A 114 -35.04 -35.84 -26.43
N ARG A 115 -34.46 -36.44 -25.38
CA ARG A 115 -34.63 -37.86 -25.05
C ARG A 115 -36.09 -38.21 -24.75
N ARG A 116 -36.79 -37.38 -23.98
CA ARG A 116 -38.21 -37.56 -23.68
C ARG A 116 -39.07 -37.47 -24.93
N LEU A 117 -38.85 -36.44 -25.77
CA LEU A 117 -39.57 -36.27 -27.03
C LEU A 117 -39.35 -37.47 -27.98
N GLN A 118 -38.13 -37.98 -28.05
CA GLN A 118 -37.82 -39.20 -28.82
C GLN A 118 -38.59 -40.41 -28.28
N GLY A 119 -38.66 -40.58 -26.95
CA GLY A 119 -39.46 -41.66 -26.32
C GLY A 119 -40.95 -41.55 -26.61
N TYR A 120 -41.52 -40.34 -26.55
CA TYR A 120 -42.92 -40.10 -26.92
C TYR A 120 -43.17 -40.38 -28.42
N CYS A 121 -42.25 -39.98 -29.30
CA CYS A 121 -42.34 -40.29 -30.73
C CYS A 121 -42.34 -41.80 -30.99
N GLN A 122 -41.44 -42.53 -30.35
CA GLN A 122 -41.35 -43.99 -30.48
C GLN A 122 -42.63 -44.68 -29.99
N HIS A 123 -43.22 -44.18 -28.90
CA HIS A 123 -44.47 -44.73 -28.38
C HIS A 123 -45.66 -44.46 -29.31
N LEU A 124 -45.83 -43.23 -29.81
CA LEU A 124 -46.86 -42.87 -30.78
C LEU A 124 -46.73 -43.64 -32.11
N GLN A 125 -45.49 -43.88 -32.55
CA GLN A 125 -45.19 -44.70 -33.73
C GLN A 125 -45.59 -46.18 -33.51
N SER A 126 -45.42 -46.72 -32.30
CA SER A 126 -45.83 -48.09 -31.98
C SER A 126 -47.35 -48.27 -31.92
N THR A 127 -48.11 -47.22 -31.59
CA THR A 127 -49.58 -47.26 -31.51
C THR A 127 -50.26 -47.01 -32.85
N THR A 128 -49.64 -46.24 -33.75
CA THR A 128 -50.31 -45.74 -34.98
C THR A 128 -50.01 -46.59 -36.21
N GLY A 129 -49.06 -47.54 -36.17
CA GLY A 129 -48.83 -48.53 -37.24
C GLY A 129 -48.33 -47.96 -38.58
N GLU A 130 -48.28 -46.64 -38.77
CA GLU A 130 -47.97 -46.03 -40.06
C GLU A 130 -46.47 -45.84 -40.35
N GLN A 131 -46.12 -46.12 -41.61
CA GLN A 131 -44.80 -46.16 -42.23
C GLN A 131 -44.10 -44.79 -42.42
N MET A 132 -44.39 -43.76 -41.62
CA MET A 132 -43.65 -42.48 -41.66
C MET A 132 -42.33 -42.59 -40.87
N ARG A 133 -41.55 -43.62 -41.18
CA ARG A 133 -40.57 -44.28 -40.30
C ARG A 133 -39.15 -43.70 -40.32
N THR A 134 -38.77 -42.83 -41.25
CA THR A 134 -37.33 -42.54 -41.48
C THR A 134 -36.90 -41.11 -41.15
N GLY A 135 -37.67 -40.09 -41.51
CA GLY A 135 -37.25 -38.69 -41.29
C GLY A 135 -37.24 -38.26 -39.82
N HIS A 136 -38.21 -38.71 -39.02
CA HIS A 136 -38.36 -38.21 -37.64
C HIS A 136 -37.27 -38.67 -36.69
N SER A 137 -36.79 -39.90 -36.81
CA SER A 137 -35.72 -40.41 -35.95
C SER A 137 -34.38 -39.76 -36.25
N GLN A 138 -34.09 -39.46 -37.52
CA GLN A 138 -32.78 -38.93 -37.94
C GLN A 138 -32.56 -37.49 -37.47
N ASP A 139 -33.59 -36.65 -37.50
CA ASP A 139 -33.51 -35.25 -37.03
C ASP A 139 -33.21 -35.14 -35.52
N PHE A 140 -33.82 -36.01 -34.70
CA PHE A 140 -33.58 -36.04 -33.26
C PHE A 140 -32.16 -36.53 -32.93
N GLU A 141 -31.63 -37.50 -33.68
CA GLU A 141 -30.24 -37.94 -33.54
C GLU A 141 -29.25 -36.84 -33.91
N ILE A 142 -29.52 -36.05 -34.94
CA ILE A 142 -28.70 -34.87 -35.29
C ILE A 142 -28.73 -33.83 -34.16
N CYS A 143 -29.91 -33.54 -33.59
CA CYS A 143 -30.02 -32.60 -32.48
C CYS A 143 -29.27 -33.09 -31.23
N LYS A 144 -29.40 -34.38 -30.90
CA LYS A 144 -28.70 -35.01 -29.79
C LYS A 144 -27.18 -34.94 -29.97
N SER A 145 -26.69 -35.30 -31.16
CA SER A 145 -25.27 -35.21 -31.50
C SER A 145 -24.74 -33.77 -31.35
N ARG A 146 -25.49 -32.78 -31.81
CA ARG A 146 -25.13 -31.36 -31.63
C ARG A 146 -25.07 -30.95 -30.16
N ILE A 147 -26.02 -31.38 -29.33
CA ILE A 147 -26.00 -31.14 -27.88
C ILE A 147 -24.76 -31.77 -27.25
N GLU A 148 -24.43 -33.02 -27.59
CA GLU A 148 -23.25 -33.71 -27.08
C GLU A 148 -21.94 -33.00 -27.44
N VAL A 149 -21.82 -32.50 -28.68
CA VAL A 149 -20.68 -31.70 -29.11
C VAL A 149 -20.55 -30.41 -28.30
N TYR A 150 -21.66 -29.68 -28.09
CA TYR A 150 -21.63 -28.45 -27.29
C TYR A 150 -21.33 -28.73 -25.82
N SER A 151 -21.90 -29.79 -25.24
CA SER A 151 -21.62 -30.20 -23.85
C SER A 151 -20.14 -30.53 -23.67
N ARG A 152 -19.55 -31.31 -24.59
CA ARG A 152 -18.13 -31.65 -24.55
C ARG A 152 -17.24 -30.41 -24.69
N ARG A 153 -17.61 -29.47 -25.56
CA ARG A 153 -16.90 -28.18 -25.70
C ARG A 153 -16.93 -27.34 -24.43
N VAL A 154 -18.09 -27.27 -23.78
CA VAL A 154 -18.27 -26.54 -22.51
C VAL A 154 -17.50 -27.22 -21.38
N GLU A 155 -17.51 -28.55 -21.30
CA GLU A 155 -16.76 -29.32 -20.31
C GLU A 155 -15.25 -29.12 -20.47
N MET A 156 -14.72 -29.22 -21.69
CA MET A 156 -13.31 -28.91 -21.97
C MET A 156 -12.96 -27.47 -21.57
N ALA A 157 -13.84 -26.51 -21.87
CA ALA A 157 -13.64 -25.11 -21.47
C ALA A 157 -13.67 -24.90 -19.95
N LEU A 158 -14.50 -25.65 -19.21
CA LEU A 158 -14.54 -25.63 -17.74
C LEU A 158 -13.26 -26.20 -17.11
N THR A 159 -12.76 -27.32 -17.64
CA THR A 159 -11.49 -27.91 -17.19
C THR A 159 -10.35 -26.92 -17.44
N PHE A 160 -10.26 -26.39 -18.67
CA PHE A 160 -9.23 -25.43 -19.04
C PHE A 160 -9.29 -24.14 -18.23
N SER A 161 -10.50 -23.64 -17.93
CA SER A 161 -10.68 -22.50 -17.02
C SER A 161 -10.10 -22.75 -15.63
N THR A 162 -10.15 -23.99 -15.12
CA THR A 162 -9.60 -24.34 -13.80
C THR A 162 -8.07 -24.36 -13.83
N GLU A 163 -7.47 -24.81 -14.94
CA GLU A 163 -6.03 -24.78 -15.14
C GLU A 163 -5.49 -23.34 -15.21
N ILE A 164 -6.19 -22.46 -15.96
CA ILE A 164 -5.83 -21.03 -16.05
C ILE A 164 -5.93 -20.37 -14.68
N GLU A 165 -6.98 -20.66 -13.90
CA GLU A 165 -7.14 -20.15 -12.54
C GLU A 165 -5.96 -20.54 -11.64
N SER A 166 -5.54 -21.82 -11.70
CA SER A 166 -4.37 -22.29 -10.95
C SER A 166 -3.09 -21.57 -11.37
N LEU A 167 -2.87 -21.37 -12.67
CA LEU A 167 -1.70 -20.65 -13.17
C LEU A 167 -1.71 -19.18 -12.75
N LEU A 168 -2.85 -18.48 -12.92
CA LEU A 168 -2.99 -17.08 -12.51
C LEU A 168 -2.77 -16.92 -11.00
N SER A 169 -3.29 -17.83 -10.18
CA SER A 169 -3.10 -17.80 -8.73
C SER A 169 -1.62 -17.96 -8.38
N LYS A 170 -0.92 -18.94 -8.95
CA LYS A 170 0.53 -19.13 -8.75
C LYS A 170 1.36 -17.92 -9.18
N ILE A 171 1.00 -17.27 -10.28
CA ILE A 171 1.67 -16.04 -10.73
C ILE A 171 1.47 -14.92 -9.71
N LEU A 172 0.26 -14.75 -9.19
CA LEU A 172 -0.02 -13.72 -8.19
C LEU A 172 0.69 -14.02 -6.85
N ASP A 173 0.69 -15.27 -6.40
CA ASP A 173 1.38 -15.70 -5.18
C ASP A 173 2.89 -15.46 -5.31
N PHE A 174 3.50 -15.83 -6.43
CA PHE A 174 4.92 -15.56 -6.68
C PHE A 174 5.23 -14.06 -6.63
N ARG A 175 4.40 -13.22 -7.26
CA ARG A 175 4.59 -11.75 -7.23
C ARG A 175 4.39 -11.19 -5.83
N HIS A 176 3.47 -11.74 -5.05
CA HIS A 176 3.26 -11.36 -3.66
C HIS A 176 4.50 -11.68 -2.81
N ASP A 177 5.02 -12.90 -2.93
CA ASP A 177 6.22 -13.35 -2.24
C ASP A 177 7.45 -12.53 -2.64
N GLU A 178 7.60 -12.21 -3.93
CA GLU A 178 8.71 -11.38 -4.42
C GLU A 178 8.66 -9.97 -3.81
N VAL A 179 7.47 -9.36 -3.74
CA VAL A 179 7.27 -8.05 -3.11
C VAL A 179 7.58 -8.12 -1.60
N LEU A 180 7.16 -9.19 -0.92
CA LEU A 180 7.46 -9.41 0.49
C LEU A 180 8.97 -9.55 0.72
N LEU A 181 9.67 -10.33 -0.11
CA LEU A 181 11.13 -10.49 -0.02
C LEU A 181 11.87 -9.17 -0.27
N LYS A 182 11.47 -8.41 -1.29
CA LYS A 182 12.05 -7.08 -1.55
C LYS A 182 11.81 -6.10 -0.40
N THR A 183 10.62 -6.12 0.19
CA THR A 183 10.28 -5.26 1.32
C THR A 183 11.06 -5.66 2.57
N SER A 184 11.16 -6.96 2.84
CA SER A 184 11.91 -7.52 3.98
C SER A 184 13.41 -7.19 3.88
N THR A 185 14.02 -7.39 2.70
CA THR A 185 15.43 -7.05 2.46
C THR A 185 15.70 -5.55 2.58
N ALA A 186 14.83 -4.70 2.04
CA ALA A 186 14.92 -3.25 2.23
C ALA A 186 14.77 -2.84 3.70
N MET A 187 13.84 -3.48 4.43
CA MET A 187 13.66 -3.26 5.86
C MET A 187 14.90 -3.67 6.66
N GLN A 188 15.54 -4.79 6.32
CA GLN A 188 16.78 -5.22 6.97
C GLN A 188 17.91 -4.23 6.73
N ALA A 189 18.08 -3.74 5.50
CA ALA A 189 19.05 -2.70 5.19
C ALA A 189 18.80 -1.40 5.99
N ASN A 190 17.53 -1.00 6.13
CA ASN A 190 17.16 0.16 6.94
C ASN A 190 17.46 -0.05 8.43
N LEU A 191 17.22 -1.26 8.96
CA LEU A 191 17.56 -1.60 10.35
C LEU A 191 19.08 -1.55 10.60
N ASP A 192 19.89 -2.02 9.65
CA ASP A 192 21.35 -1.92 9.75
C ASP A 192 21.83 -0.47 9.78
N VAL A 193 21.25 0.39 8.95
CA VAL A 193 21.52 1.84 8.98
C VAL A 193 21.10 2.45 10.31
N LEU A 194 19.90 2.13 10.80
CA LEU A 194 19.41 2.64 12.09
C LEU A 194 20.30 2.18 13.25
N LYS A 195 20.77 0.93 13.23
CA LYS A 195 21.70 0.40 14.23
C LYS A 195 23.02 1.16 14.22
N ARG A 196 23.55 1.49 13.03
CA ARG A 196 24.76 2.32 12.90
C ARG A 196 24.53 3.73 13.46
N ILE A 197 23.40 4.37 13.13
CA ILE A 197 23.05 5.69 13.65
C ILE A 197 22.93 5.65 15.19
N ALA A 198 22.26 4.64 15.74
CA ALA A 198 22.10 4.49 17.19
C ALA A 198 23.46 4.28 17.89
N PHE A 199 24.38 3.53 17.27
CA PHE A 199 25.74 3.35 17.78
C PHE A 199 26.52 4.66 17.80
N VAL A 200 26.52 5.39 16.68
CA VAL A 200 27.18 6.70 16.55
C VAL A 200 26.60 7.70 17.56
N ASN A 201 25.28 7.81 17.66
CA ASN A 201 24.62 8.70 18.61
C ASN A 201 24.93 8.32 20.07
N GLY A 202 25.05 7.03 20.38
CA GLY A 202 25.48 6.55 21.69
C GLY A 202 26.92 6.95 22.03
N GLU A 203 27.82 6.91 21.05
CA GLU A 203 29.20 7.37 21.18
C GLU A 203 29.29 8.89 21.33
N GLU A 204 28.58 9.64 20.49
CA GLU A 204 28.47 11.10 20.56
C GLU A 204 27.93 11.55 21.92
N ASN A 205 26.88 10.92 22.45
CA ASN A 205 26.36 11.22 23.79
C ASN A 205 27.39 10.96 24.90
N ARG A 206 28.19 9.90 24.78
CA ARG A 206 29.29 9.64 25.74
C ARG A 206 30.36 10.72 25.67
N ASN A 207 30.72 11.15 24.46
CA ASN A 207 31.69 12.22 24.26
C ASN A 207 31.16 13.56 24.77
N LEU A 208 29.90 13.90 24.49
CA LEU A 208 29.24 15.09 25.02
C LEU A 208 29.17 15.08 26.55
N SER A 209 28.89 13.92 27.15
CA SER A 209 28.93 13.76 28.61
C SER A 209 30.32 14.05 29.17
N LYS A 210 31.39 13.50 28.56
CA LYS A 210 32.77 13.80 28.94
C LYS A 210 33.10 15.29 28.81
N ILE A 211 32.77 15.90 27.69
CA ILE A 211 32.97 17.35 27.46
C ILE A 211 32.21 18.17 28.50
N SER A 212 30.96 17.81 28.82
CA SER A 212 30.17 18.47 29.86
C SER A 212 30.81 18.36 31.24
N THR A 213 31.37 17.19 31.58
CA THR A 213 32.10 17.00 32.85
C THR A 213 33.39 17.82 32.89
N GLN A 214 34.13 17.89 31.79
CA GLN A 214 35.35 18.70 31.69
C GLN A 214 35.02 20.20 31.76
N ASN A 215 34.00 20.65 31.01
CA ASN A 215 33.50 22.02 31.08
C ASN A 215 33.02 22.40 32.48
N ARG A 216 32.47 21.46 33.25
CA ARG A 216 32.14 21.69 34.66
C ARG A 216 33.39 21.92 35.50
N ALA A 217 34.43 21.13 35.32
CA ALA A 217 35.71 21.33 36.01
C ALA A 217 36.34 22.68 35.64
N ASP A 218 36.36 23.02 34.35
CA ASP A 218 36.85 24.31 33.86
C ASP A 218 36.01 25.49 34.37
N SER A 219 34.70 25.30 34.50
CA SER A 219 33.82 26.30 35.13
C SER A 219 34.16 26.51 36.60
N HIS A 220 34.59 25.48 37.33
CA HIS A 220 35.03 25.62 38.73
C HIS A 220 36.34 26.41 38.83
N THR A 221 37.31 26.16 37.95
CA THR A 221 38.59 26.89 37.94
C THR A 221 38.38 28.35 37.54
N LEU A 222 37.57 28.61 36.52
CA LEU A 222 37.21 29.97 36.10
C LEU A 222 36.47 30.74 37.21
N LYS A 223 35.57 30.08 37.95
CA LYS A 223 34.91 30.69 39.12
C LYS A 223 35.92 31.06 40.21
N ALA A 224 36.90 30.20 40.49
CA ALA A 224 37.92 30.48 41.49
C ALA A 224 38.80 31.67 41.05
N LEU A 225 39.29 31.67 39.81
CA LEU A 225 40.12 32.75 39.28
C LEU A 225 39.39 34.09 39.27
N THR A 226 38.14 34.10 38.82
CA THR A 226 37.30 35.31 38.81
C THR A 226 37.06 35.82 40.23
N THR A 227 36.84 34.92 41.20
CA THR A 227 36.65 35.31 42.61
C THR A 227 37.92 35.95 43.19
N ILE A 228 39.10 35.41 42.87
CA ILE A 228 40.37 35.99 43.30
C ILE A 228 40.58 37.37 42.66
N ALA A 229 40.34 37.48 41.35
CA ALA A 229 40.48 38.73 40.62
C ALA A 229 39.53 39.82 41.16
N THR A 230 38.26 39.50 41.41
CA THR A 230 37.28 40.46 41.94
C THR A 230 37.56 40.86 43.38
N MET A 231 38.23 40.01 44.17
CA MET A 231 38.67 40.35 45.53
C MET A 231 39.92 41.24 45.53
N TYR A 232 40.86 40.98 44.62
CA TYR A 232 42.13 41.72 44.56
C TYR A 232 41.97 43.10 43.91
N LEU A 233 41.11 43.23 42.90
CA LEU A 233 40.95 44.47 42.13
C LEU A 233 40.63 45.72 42.98
N PRO A 234 39.65 45.72 43.90
CA PRO A 234 39.41 46.86 44.79
C PRO A 234 40.54 47.07 45.82
N ALA A 235 41.21 46.01 46.27
CA ALA A 235 42.36 46.13 47.16
C ALA A 235 43.55 46.81 46.49
N SER A 236 43.84 46.47 45.21
CA SER A 236 44.86 47.13 44.40
C SER A 236 44.54 48.61 44.17
N LEU A 237 43.26 48.93 43.95
CA LEU A 237 42.81 50.32 43.76
C LEU A 237 43.05 51.15 45.03
N ILE A 238 42.71 50.62 46.21
CA ILE A 238 43.06 51.24 47.50
C ILE A 238 44.57 51.44 47.59
N ALA A 239 45.36 50.37 47.42
CA ALA A 239 46.82 50.44 47.57
C ALA A 239 47.45 51.49 46.64
N THR A 240 46.94 51.61 45.42
CA THR A 240 47.41 52.60 44.43
C THR A 240 47.00 54.02 44.82
N LEU A 241 45.74 54.25 45.21
CA LEU A 241 45.29 55.56 45.68
C LEU A 241 46.09 56.04 46.89
N PHE A 242 46.34 55.16 47.86
CA PHE A 242 47.13 55.50 49.04
C PHE A 242 48.61 55.69 48.73
N SER A 243 49.21 54.87 47.87
CA SER A 243 50.59 55.05 47.40
C SER A 243 50.78 56.41 46.73
N SER A 244 49.82 56.84 45.90
CA SER A 244 49.88 58.13 45.23
C SER A 244 49.66 59.32 46.18
N ASN A 245 48.79 59.18 47.18
CA ASN A 245 48.49 60.25 48.14
C ASN A 245 49.57 60.40 49.25
N LEU A 246 50.24 59.30 49.62
CA LEU A 246 51.42 59.33 50.49
C LEU A 246 52.56 60.17 49.90
N VAL A 247 52.65 60.23 48.56
CA VAL A 247 53.67 61.04 47.87
C VAL A 247 53.29 62.54 47.79
N GLN A 248 52.01 62.91 47.89
CA GLN A 248 51.58 64.32 47.96
C GLN A 248 51.66 64.94 49.36
N ILE A 249 51.65 64.13 50.41
CA ILE A 249 51.84 64.62 51.80
C ILE A 249 53.27 65.16 52.02
N GLN A 250 54.22 64.85 51.13
CA GLN A 250 55.61 65.34 51.20
C GLN A 250 55.87 66.63 50.38
N SER A 251 54.92 67.16 49.61
CA SER A 251 55.19 68.29 48.69
C SER A 251 54.47 69.61 49.01
N GLN A 252 53.67 69.68 50.08
CA GLN A 252 52.99 70.91 50.51
C GLN A 252 53.54 71.51 51.83
N ILE A 253 54.62 70.98 52.40
CA ILE A 253 55.33 71.64 53.51
C ILE A 253 56.75 71.99 53.06
N LEU A 254 56.82 72.90 52.11
CA LEU A 254 58.00 73.74 51.88
C LEU A 254 57.55 75.21 51.96
N LYS A 255 57.17 75.62 53.18
CA LYS A 255 57.52 76.93 53.73
C LYS A 255 57.23 76.97 55.23
N ASP A 256 58.35 77.02 55.95
CA ASP A 256 58.53 77.40 57.34
C ASP A 256 58.45 76.32 58.43
N SER A 257 59.24 76.60 59.47
CA SER A 257 60.07 75.71 60.27
C SER A 257 59.35 74.77 61.25
N LYS A 258 60.07 73.69 61.61
CA LYS A 258 59.77 72.59 62.55
C LYS A 258 58.91 71.45 61.99
N ALA A 259 59.62 70.45 61.47
CA ALA A 259 59.16 69.09 61.31
C ALA A 259 58.57 68.55 62.62
N ARG A 260 57.24 68.58 62.73
CA ARG A 260 56.50 67.64 63.56
C ARG A 260 55.91 66.64 62.59
N PHE A 261 56.32 65.38 62.72
CA PHE A 261 55.61 64.25 62.14
C PHE A 261 54.21 64.22 62.75
N ALA A 262 53.29 64.98 62.15
CA ALA A 262 51.87 64.80 62.39
C ALA A 262 51.48 63.52 61.65
N VAL A 263 51.56 62.39 62.36
CA VAL A 263 50.74 61.23 62.02
C VAL A 263 49.31 61.74 62.06
N SER A 264 48.77 62.01 60.87
CA SER A 264 47.48 62.66 60.69
C SER A 264 46.41 61.90 61.50
N SER A 265 45.61 62.65 62.26
CA SER A 265 44.46 62.17 63.05
C SER A 265 43.35 61.53 62.19
N GLU A 266 43.58 61.38 60.89
CA GLU A 266 42.69 60.83 59.87
C GLU A 266 42.88 59.31 59.66
N PHE A 267 43.73 58.63 60.46
CA PHE A 267 43.90 57.17 60.40
C PHE A 267 42.57 56.40 60.58
N TRP A 268 41.59 57.00 61.26
CA TRP A 268 40.23 56.43 61.36
C TRP A 268 39.48 56.39 60.03
N ILE A 269 39.67 57.38 59.15
CA ILE A 269 39.06 57.39 57.80
C ILE A 269 39.67 56.29 56.94
N TYR A 270 40.96 55.99 57.14
CA TYR A 270 41.61 54.83 56.53
C TYR A 270 40.93 53.50 56.91
N ILE A 271 40.69 53.28 58.21
CA ILE A 271 39.98 52.09 58.68
C ILE A 271 38.55 52.06 58.13
N LEU A 272 37.85 53.20 58.16
CA LEU A 272 36.46 53.30 57.71
C LEU A 272 36.32 53.02 56.21
N VAL A 273 37.16 53.62 55.36
CA VAL A 273 37.13 53.42 53.91
C VAL A 273 37.55 52.00 53.55
N THR A 274 38.54 51.43 54.23
CA THR A 274 38.97 50.04 53.99
C THR A 274 37.88 49.05 54.38
N VAL A 275 37.25 49.24 55.55
CA VAL A 275 36.12 48.39 55.99
C VAL A 275 34.92 48.56 55.06
N LEU A 276 34.59 49.79 54.66
CA LEU A 276 33.48 50.06 53.74
C LEU A 276 33.73 49.41 52.38
N LEU A 277 34.93 49.53 51.80
CA LEU A 277 35.23 48.93 50.50
C LEU A 277 35.29 47.40 50.58
N THR A 278 35.79 46.84 51.68
CA THR A 278 35.78 45.39 51.91
C THR A 278 34.34 44.87 52.04
N ALA A 279 33.49 45.58 52.77
CA ALA A 279 32.07 45.25 52.91
C ALA A 279 31.31 45.39 51.58
N VAL A 280 31.61 46.41 50.78
CA VAL A 280 31.05 46.58 49.43
C VAL A 280 31.52 45.48 48.50
N THR A 281 32.80 45.07 48.55
CA THR A 281 33.34 44.01 47.69
C THR A 281 32.74 42.64 48.05
N LEU A 282 32.71 42.29 49.34
CA LEU A 282 32.04 41.07 49.81
C LEU A 282 30.54 41.11 49.53
N GLY A 283 29.92 42.27 49.76
CA GLY A 283 28.51 42.51 49.45
C GLY A 283 28.21 42.31 47.96
N LEU A 284 29.05 42.82 47.07
CA LEU A 284 28.93 42.67 45.62
C LEU A 284 29.14 41.22 45.18
N VAL A 285 30.14 40.52 45.73
CA VAL A 285 30.37 39.10 45.45
C VAL A 285 29.17 38.25 45.89
N VAL A 286 28.63 38.49 47.10
CA VAL A 286 27.44 37.78 47.59
C VAL A 286 26.20 38.16 46.78
N LEU A 287 26.02 39.43 46.44
CA LEU A 287 24.93 39.93 45.60
C LEU A 287 25.00 39.42 44.16
N LEU A 288 26.19 39.11 43.62
CA LEU A 288 26.36 38.50 42.30
C LEU A 288 26.15 36.98 42.35
N GLN A 289 26.56 36.32 43.44
CA GLN A 289 26.36 34.87 43.61
C GLN A 289 24.90 34.49 43.92
N LYS A 290 24.15 35.33 44.64
CA LYS A 290 22.76 35.07 45.04
C LYS A 290 21.78 34.95 43.85
N PRO A 291 21.79 35.81 42.81
CA PRO A 291 20.96 35.65 41.62
C PRO A 291 21.41 34.46 40.76
N TRP A 292 22.71 34.17 40.68
CA TRP A 292 23.21 32.99 39.95
C TRP A 292 22.77 31.67 40.58
N ARG A 293 22.72 31.55 41.92
CA ARG A 293 22.15 30.37 42.60
C ARG A 293 20.64 30.22 42.40
N ARG A 294 19.90 31.32 42.24
CA ARG A 294 18.46 31.28 41.95
C ARG A 294 18.16 30.94 40.48
N PHE A 295 19.06 31.29 39.56
CA PHE A 295 18.89 31.02 38.13
C PHE A 295 19.37 29.61 37.71
N LEU A 296 20.35 29.02 38.40
CA LEU A 296 20.85 27.64 38.18
C LEU A 296 20.07 26.54 38.91
N SER A 297 18.87 26.84 39.42
CA SER A 297 17.87 25.82 39.76
C SER A 297 16.78 25.75 38.67
N PRO A 298 17.08 25.32 37.44
CA PRO A 298 16.03 24.89 36.54
C PRO A 298 15.46 23.60 37.11
N SER A 299 14.23 23.73 37.63
CA SER A 299 13.17 22.75 37.48
C SER A 299 13.59 21.27 37.57
N ARG A 300 13.35 20.69 38.76
CA ARG A 300 12.72 19.37 38.82
C ARG A 300 11.50 19.43 37.88
N ILE A 301 11.62 18.82 36.70
CA ILE A 301 10.48 18.49 35.85
C ILE A 301 10.13 17.03 36.18
N PRO A 302 8.83 16.69 36.28
CA PRO A 302 8.30 15.38 36.71
C PRO A 302 8.91 14.15 36.03
#